data_AF-A0A933LYF0-F1
#
_entry.id   AF-A0A933LYF0-F1
#
_cell.length_a   1.000
_cell.length_b   1.000
_cell.length_c   1.000
_cell.angle_alpha   90.00
_cell.angle_beta   90.00
_cell.angle_gamma   90.00
#
_symmetry.space_group_name_H-M   'P 1'
#
loop_
_entity.id
_entity.type
_entity.pdbx_description
1 polymer ?
#
loop_
_entity_poly.entity_id
_entity_poly.type
_entity_poly.pdbx_seq_one_letter_code
_entity_poly.pdbx_strand_id
1 'polypeptide(L)'
;MSERARSRALLLGAALASFLAAGLLQEAVLDGRRREERLDPLELEGEVSLQIFFAQKLSVVRPIVIDACWVLAEDSYRDRKWWELRSRYEDISKLQPYSQDVWEYNAYNLVYNISAEMPTPGEQWPWIAQGIEFAMEGARINPESWRLPLLIAHFLDHKCDVQELFRSRAKEVFGEGRKSHFELAAEWKERAIARPGHMAAVCGTLFQYTYPMAMAEALYEGDEAGYLDLVRRAKEVFAHARSAHPVQSLDLDRDLPARGQVLARRGTQELLSAHAMETYVPGLFERARRFYELAAAAWRAEGAAAPDSREGRVARLEAEAAEALVRVSELLGEARRLRAIPDPIGAGARVAEAREEVESRFLYLWIPYAREIGPAGRPCQAFGSRFPGYLEDVYAEILARP
;
A
#
# COMPACT_ATOMS: atom_id res chain seq x y z
N MET A 1 28.26 60.26 21.61
CA MET A 1 28.51 58.83 21.93
C MET A 1 29.84 58.73 22.65
N SER A 2 29.91 58.05 23.80
CA SER A 2 31.18 57.81 24.49
C SER A 2 32.09 56.90 23.65
N GLU A 3 33.40 56.99 23.82
CA GLU A 3 34.39 56.17 23.12
C GLU A 3 34.16 54.65 23.32
N ARG A 4 33.66 54.28 24.51
CA ARG A 4 33.19 52.93 24.82
C ARG A 4 31.97 52.52 24.00
N ALA A 5 31.02 53.43 23.75
CA ALA A 5 29.85 53.16 22.92
C ALA A 5 30.23 52.97 21.44
N ARG A 6 31.20 53.74 20.92
CA ARG A 6 31.75 53.54 19.57
C ARG A 6 32.47 52.20 19.45
N SER A 7 33.33 51.87 20.41
CA SER A 7 34.07 50.60 20.40
C SER A 7 33.13 49.38 20.48
N ARG A 8 32.09 49.44 21.31
CA ARG A 8 31.06 48.39 21.37
C ARG A 8 30.27 48.26 20.07
N ALA A 9 29.88 49.39 19.45
CA ALA A 9 29.18 49.38 18.17
C ALA A 9 30.04 48.77 17.05
N LEU A 10 31.34 49.09 17.01
CA LEU A 10 32.27 48.52 16.04
C LEU A 10 32.47 47.02 16.25
N LEU A 11 32.61 46.56 17.49
CA LEU A 11 32.74 45.14 17.82
C LEU A 11 31.47 44.35 17.46
N LEU A 12 30.29 44.89 17.75
CA LEU A 12 29.01 44.29 17.36
C LEU A 12 28.85 44.25 15.83
N GLY A 13 29.23 45.32 15.14
CA GLY A 13 29.22 45.38 13.68
C GLY A 13 30.17 44.34 13.06
N ALA A 14 31.39 44.22 13.58
CA ALA A 14 32.35 43.23 13.13
C ALA A 14 31.90 41.79 13.41
N ALA A 15 31.28 41.54 14.56
CA ALA A 15 30.71 40.23 14.90
C ALA A 15 29.56 39.86 13.95
N LEU A 16 28.64 40.79 13.69
CA LEU A 16 27.54 40.59 12.73
C LEU A 16 28.06 40.35 11.32
N ALA A 17 29.03 41.14 10.86
CA ALA A 17 29.66 40.98 9.55
C ALA A 17 30.36 39.62 9.43
N SER A 18 31.07 39.18 10.47
CA SER A 18 31.73 37.87 10.51
C SER A 18 30.72 36.72 10.48
N PHE A 19 29.59 36.86 11.17
CA PHE A 19 28.50 35.89 11.18
C PHE A 19 27.84 35.78 9.79
N LEU A 20 27.56 36.91 9.14
CA LEU A 20 27.02 36.94 7.78
C LEU A 20 28.01 36.35 6.76
N ALA A 21 29.30 36.67 6.87
CA ALA A 21 30.34 36.14 6.00
C ALA A 21 30.50 34.62 6.17
N ALA A 22 30.48 34.11 7.40
CA ALA A 22 30.47 32.68 7.68
C ALA A 22 29.23 32.00 7.07
N GLY A 23 28.07 32.67 7.13
CA GLY A 23 26.84 32.17 6.51
C GLY A 23 26.91 32.03 4.99
N LEU A 24 27.46 33.03 4.31
CA LEU A 24 27.67 32.96 2.85
C LEU A 24 28.68 31.87 2.48
N LEU A 25 29.73 31.69 3.27
CA LEU A 25 30.72 30.63 3.07
C LEU A 25 30.08 29.24 3.27
N GLN A 26 29.28 29.09 4.33
CA GLN A 26 28.54 27.85 4.59
C GLN A 26 27.57 27.54 3.46
N GLU A 27 26.84 28.53 2.93
CA GLU A 27 25.95 28.37 1.78
C GLU A 27 26.71 27.84 0.56
N ALA A 28 27.89 28.41 0.24
CA ALA A 28 28.70 27.97 -0.87
C ALA A 28 29.17 26.51 -0.71
N VAL A 29 29.53 26.10 0.51
CA VAL A 29 29.91 24.71 0.83
C VAL A 29 28.71 23.78 0.72
N LEU A 30 27.56 24.18 1.27
CA LEU A 30 26.33 23.39 1.22
C LEU A 30 25.78 23.27 -0.20
N ASP A 31 25.90 24.31 -1.03
CA ASP A 31 25.57 24.26 -2.46
C ASP A 31 26.48 23.28 -3.21
N GLY A 32 27.77 23.26 -2.90
CA GLY A 32 28.69 22.27 -3.44
C GLY A 32 28.25 20.84 -3.10
N ARG A 33 27.94 20.59 -1.83
CA ARG A 33 27.45 19.28 -1.36
C ARG A 33 26.09 18.91 -1.94
N ARG A 34 25.15 19.85 -2.05
CA ARG A 34 23.84 19.63 -2.68
C ARG A 34 23.99 19.19 -4.14
N ARG A 35 24.91 19.81 -4.89
CA ARG A 35 25.21 19.41 -6.28
C ARG A 35 25.83 18.01 -6.34
N GLU A 36 26.73 17.67 -5.43
CA GLU A 36 27.32 16.33 -5.33
C GLU A 36 26.26 15.26 -5.01
N GLU A 37 25.35 15.57 -4.08
CA GLU A 37 24.24 14.69 -3.67
C GLU A 37 23.03 14.78 -4.62
N ARG A 38 23.12 15.55 -5.73
CA ARG A 38 22.04 15.81 -6.71
C ARG A 38 20.73 16.30 -6.08
N LEU A 39 20.85 17.05 -5.00
CA LEU A 39 19.76 17.77 -4.36
C LEU A 39 19.56 19.09 -5.11
N ASP A 40 18.79 19.04 -6.21
CA ASP A 40 18.45 20.24 -6.98
C ASP A 40 17.69 21.20 -6.07
N PRO A 41 18.16 22.45 -5.88
CA PRO A 41 17.48 23.42 -5.01
C PRO A 41 16.00 23.46 -5.39
N LEU A 42 15.11 23.19 -4.43
CA LEU A 42 13.68 23.29 -4.68
C LEU A 42 13.40 24.72 -5.15
N GLU A 43 13.12 24.88 -6.45
CA GLU A 43 12.73 26.17 -6.98
C GLU A 43 11.44 26.58 -6.28
N LEU A 44 11.49 27.74 -5.64
CA LEU A 44 10.33 28.35 -5.02
C LEU A 44 9.39 28.83 -6.13
N GLU A 45 8.54 27.93 -6.61
CA GLU A 45 7.46 28.28 -7.51
C GLU A 45 6.32 28.93 -6.71
N GLY A 46 5.85 30.08 -7.18
CA GLY A 46 4.72 30.83 -6.59
C GLY A 46 5.11 31.97 -5.64
N GLU A 47 4.10 32.55 -4.98
CA GLU A 47 4.31 33.58 -3.95
C GLU A 47 4.89 32.95 -2.69
N VAL A 48 6.10 33.36 -2.32
CA VAL A 48 6.78 32.88 -1.12
C VAL A 48 7.02 34.05 -0.19
N SER A 49 6.70 33.87 1.10
CA SER A 49 6.90 34.93 2.08
C SER A 49 8.38 35.33 2.14
N LEU A 50 8.65 36.63 2.36
CA LEU A 50 10.02 37.14 2.46
C LEU A 50 10.85 36.36 3.48
N GLN A 51 10.22 35.87 4.55
CA GLN A 51 10.87 35.08 5.59
C GLN A 51 11.43 33.77 5.04
N ILE A 52 10.64 33.05 4.24
CA ILE A 52 11.07 31.78 3.63
C ILE A 52 12.11 32.05 2.54
N PHE A 53 11.94 33.10 1.75
CA PHE A 53 12.91 33.51 0.74
C PHE A 53 14.29 33.76 1.39
N PHE A 54 14.35 34.60 2.43
CA PHE A 54 15.61 34.89 3.11
C PHE A 54 16.16 33.68 3.86
N ALA A 55 15.32 32.86 4.48
CA ALA A 55 15.75 31.64 5.16
C ALA A 55 16.37 30.62 4.19
N GLN A 56 15.85 30.49 2.97
CA GLN A 56 16.49 29.64 1.96
C GLN A 56 17.79 30.22 1.41
N LYS A 57 17.90 31.55 1.29
CA LYS A 57 19.08 32.23 0.74
C LYS A 57 20.20 32.47 1.77
N LEU A 58 19.87 32.44 3.05
CA LEU A 58 20.80 32.66 4.16
C LEU A 58 20.75 31.47 5.12
N SER A 59 21.60 30.45 4.88
CA SER A 59 21.67 29.23 5.69
C SER A 59 21.72 29.45 7.20
N VAL A 60 22.29 30.56 7.69
CA VAL A 60 22.40 30.83 9.15
C VAL A 60 21.08 31.19 9.81
N VAL A 61 20.12 31.73 9.04
CA VAL A 61 18.81 32.17 9.54
C VAL A 61 17.79 31.04 9.43
N ARG A 62 18.02 30.08 8.51
CA ARG A 62 17.13 28.96 8.22
C ARG A 62 16.67 28.18 9.46
N PRO A 63 17.55 27.74 10.39
CA PRO A 63 17.13 26.96 11.54
C PRO A 63 16.21 27.74 12.48
N ILE A 64 16.49 29.04 12.69
CA ILE A 64 15.68 29.91 13.54
C ILE A 64 14.27 30.09 12.95
N VAL A 65 14.19 30.27 11.64
CA VAL A 65 12.89 30.41 10.95
C VAL A 65 12.12 29.10 10.97
N ILE A 66 12.80 27.96 10.79
CA ILE A 66 12.19 26.62 10.92
C ILE A 66 11.57 26.45 12.31
N ASP A 67 12.32 26.73 13.39
CA ASP A 67 11.81 26.57 14.75
C ASP A 67 10.64 27.50 15.03
N ALA A 68 10.70 28.75 14.57
CA ALA A 68 9.60 29.69 14.67
C ALA A 68 8.35 29.20 13.92
N CYS A 69 8.50 28.67 12.70
CA CYS A 69 7.40 28.09 11.94
C CYS A 69 6.75 26.92 12.68
N TRP A 70 7.54 26.05 13.31
CA TRP A 70 7.02 24.94 14.12
C TRP A 70 6.25 25.41 15.36
N VAL A 71 6.77 26.38 16.11
CA VAL A 71 6.06 26.97 17.26
C VAL A 71 4.73 27.57 16.81
N LEU A 72 4.72 28.31 15.70
CA LEU A 72 3.51 28.91 15.18
C LEU A 72 2.53 27.86 14.62
N ALA A 73 3.04 26.74 14.10
CA ALA A 73 2.22 25.61 13.67
C ALA A 73 1.54 24.96 14.89
N GLU A 74 2.29 24.72 15.97
CA GLU A 74 1.74 24.19 17.22
C GLU A 74 0.65 25.11 17.81
N ASP A 75 0.89 26.43 17.82
CA ASP A 75 -0.11 27.40 18.25
C ASP A 75 -1.39 27.32 17.40
N SER A 76 -1.24 27.13 16.10
CA SER A 76 -2.38 27.04 15.18
C SER A 76 -3.12 25.71 15.31
N TYR A 77 -2.41 24.63 15.60
CA TYR A 77 -3.02 23.35 15.93
C TYR A 77 -3.85 23.47 17.21
N ARG A 78 -3.26 24.02 18.27
CA ARG A 78 -3.93 24.26 19.57
C ARG A 78 -5.17 25.16 19.45
N ASP A 79 -5.08 26.21 18.65
CA ASP A 79 -6.17 27.15 18.40
C ASP A 79 -7.19 26.64 17.37
N ARG A 80 -7.01 25.43 16.83
CA ARG A 80 -7.85 24.83 15.77
C ARG A 80 -7.92 25.67 14.48
N LYS A 81 -6.87 26.42 14.18
CA LYS A 81 -6.70 27.24 12.97
C LYS A 81 -6.14 26.40 11.83
N TRP A 82 -6.92 25.43 11.35
CA TRP A 82 -6.45 24.39 10.43
C TRP A 82 -5.91 24.90 9.09
N TRP A 83 -6.53 25.94 8.53
CA TRP A 83 -6.06 26.56 7.28
C TRP A 83 -4.68 27.20 7.44
N GLU A 84 -4.48 27.91 8.56
CA GLU A 84 -3.18 28.52 8.83
C GLU A 84 -2.13 27.46 9.20
N LEU A 85 -2.53 26.39 9.89
CA LEU A 85 -1.65 25.26 10.17
C LEU A 85 -1.15 24.61 8.88
N ARG A 86 -2.06 24.37 7.92
CA ARG A 86 -1.70 23.84 6.60
C ARG A 86 -0.68 24.74 5.89
N SER A 87 -0.94 26.05 5.84
CA SER A 87 0.01 26.99 5.22
C SER A 87 1.40 26.90 5.88
N ARG A 88 1.46 26.74 7.20
CA ARG A 88 2.74 26.57 7.91
C ARG A 88 3.42 25.25 7.57
N TYR A 89 2.68 24.16 7.39
CA TYR A 89 3.27 22.88 6.93
C TYR A 89 3.89 23.00 5.53
N GLU A 90 3.24 23.73 4.62
CA GLU A 90 3.80 24.03 3.29
C GLU A 90 5.09 24.86 3.41
N ASP A 91 5.10 25.88 4.26
CA ASP A 91 6.28 26.71 4.52
C ASP A 91 7.44 25.91 5.11
N ILE A 92 7.17 25.08 6.13
CA ILE A 92 8.16 24.20 6.75
C ILE A 92 8.75 23.23 5.73
N SER A 93 7.93 22.71 4.81
CA SER A 93 8.39 21.76 3.79
C SER A 93 9.24 22.43 2.72
N LYS A 94 8.94 23.69 2.36
CA LYS A 94 9.84 24.52 1.54
C LYS A 94 11.16 24.81 2.26
N LEU A 95 11.13 24.97 3.59
CA LEU A 95 12.32 25.17 4.41
C LEU A 95 13.09 23.88 4.69
N GLN A 96 12.51 22.70 4.55
CA GLN A 96 13.15 21.40 4.81
C GLN A 96 12.74 20.34 3.77
N PRO A 97 12.99 20.57 2.46
CA PRO A 97 12.40 19.75 1.40
C PRO A 97 12.91 18.31 1.37
N TYR A 98 14.14 18.06 1.81
CA TYR A 98 14.73 16.70 1.83
C TYR A 98 14.56 15.97 3.16
N SER A 99 13.85 16.58 4.11
CA SER A 99 13.53 15.93 5.38
C SER A 99 12.26 15.10 5.20
N GLN A 100 12.42 13.79 4.98
CA GLN A 100 11.28 12.87 4.83
C GLN A 100 10.34 12.93 6.04
N ASP A 101 10.89 13.08 7.25
CA ASP A 101 10.10 13.15 8.48
C ASP A 101 9.14 14.36 8.50
N VAL A 102 9.52 15.49 7.88
CA VAL A 102 8.65 16.68 7.76
C VAL A 102 7.43 16.35 6.90
N TRP A 103 7.65 15.73 5.74
CA TRP A 103 6.59 15.31 4.85
C TRP A 103 5.68 14.28 5.50
N GLU A 104 6.26 13.28 6.15
CA GLU A 104 5.52 12.20 6.80
C GLU A 104 4.66 12.73 7.95
N TYR A 105 5.24 13.50 8.87
CA TYR A 105 4.53 14.02 10.04
C TYR A 105 3.38 14.95 9.64
N ASN A 106 3.64 15.88 8.72
CA ASN A 106 2.62 16.86 8.30
C ASN A 106 1.49 16.18 7.50
N ALA A 107 1.84 15.26 6.58
CA ALA A 107 0.83 14.49 5.85
C ALA A 107 -0.02 13.63 6.80
N TYR A 108 0.60 12.95 7.78
CA TYR A 108 -0.13 12.14 8.75
C TYR A 108 -1.06 13.01 9.61
N ASN A 109 -0.63 14.20 10.03
CA ASN A 109 -1.50 15.13 10.74
C ASN A 109 -2.73 15.54 9.93
N LEU A 110 -2.56 15.86 8.63
CA LEU A 110 -3.69 16.19 7.75
C LEU A 110 -4.64 14.99 7.60
N VAL A 111 -4.09 13.80 7.31
CA VAL A 111 -4.89 12.60 7.02
C VAL A 111 -5.58 12.02 8.25
N TYR A 112 -4.94 12.02 9.42
CA TYR A 112 -5.49 11.38 10.62
C TYR A 112 -6.00 12.36 11.66
N ASN A 113 -5.19 13.34 12.07
CA ASN A 113 -5.52 14.16 13.23
C ASN A 113 -6.52 15.25 12.87
N ILE A 114 -6.19 16.09 11.88
CA ILE A 114 -7.04 17.21 11.45
C ILE A 114 -8.32 16.70 10.80
N SER A 115 -8.25 15.64 9.98
CA SER A 115 -9.47 15.07 9.41
C SER A 115 -10.40 14.53 10.50
N ALA A 116 -9.90 13.90 11.58
CA ALA A 116 -10.74 13.40 12.66
C ALA A 116 -11.48 14.51 13.42
N GLU A 117 -11.00 15.76 13.35
CA GLU A 117 -11.66 16.93 13.94
C GLU A 117 -12.81 17.47 13.09
N MET A 118 -13.00 16.98 11.86
CA MET A 118 -14.09 17.41 10.97
C MET A 118 -15.37 16.59 11.23
N PRO A 119 -16.54 17.25 11.30
CA PRO A 119 -17.75 16.60 11.79
C PRO A 119 -18.38 15.64 10.78
N THR A 120 -18.21 15.88 9.47
CA THR A 120 -18.79 15.02 8.43
C THR A 120 -17.73 14.41 7.51
N PRO A 121 -17.98 13.22 6.95
CA PRO A 121 -17.08 12.63 5.95
C PRO A 121 -16.79 13.56 4.75
N GLY A 122 -17.78 14.33 4.32
CA GLY A 122 -17.61 15.32 3.25
C GLY A 122 -16.59 16.41 3.60
N GLU A 123 -16.52 16.82 4.86
CA GLU A 123 -15.53 17.79 5.35
C GLU A 123 -14.19 17.14 5.71
N GLN A 124 -14.17 15.84 6.03
CA GLN A 124 -12.94 15.07 6.25
C GLN A 124 -12.14 14.90 4.96
N TRP A 125 -12.84 14.61 3.86
CA TRP A 125 -12.21 14.24 2.59
C TRP A 125 -11.19 15.28 2.08
N PRO A 126 -11.48 16.59 2.03
CA PRO A 126 -10.49 17.59 1.61
C PRO A 126 -9.15 17.50 2.35
N TRP A 127 -9.16 17.25 3.66
CA TRP A 127 -7.92 17.13 4.46
C TRP A 127 -7.19 15.82 4.17
N ILE A 128 -7.93 14.72 3.97
CA ILE A 128 -7.36 13.43 3.58
C ILE A 128 -6.69 13.54 2.22
N ALA A 129 -7.40 14.08 1.22
CA ALA A 129 -6.89 14.25 -0.14
C ALA A 129 -5.64 15.14 -0.15
N GLN A 130 -5.69 16.29 0.51
CA GLN A 130 -4.54 17.19 0.61
C GLN A 130 -3.34 16.54 1.31
N GLY A 131 -3.56 15.76 2.38
CA GLY A 131 -2.48 15.05 3.05
C GLY A 131 -1.84 13.97 2.17
N ILE A 132 -2.63 13.27 1.35
CA ILE A 132 -2.13 12.33 0.35
C ILE A 132 -1.32 13.06 -0.74
N GLU A 133 -1.86 14.14 -1.30
CA GLU A 133 -1.16 14.99 -2.30
C GLU A 133 0.16 15.55 -1.76
N PHE A 134 0.15 16.00 -0.50
CA PHE A 134 1.33 16.51 0.19
C PHE A 134 2.41 15.44 0.34
N ALA A 135 2.03 14.21 0.70
CA ALA A 135 2.97 13.09 0.74
C ALA A 135 3.49 12.70 -0.66
N MET A 136 2.64 12.76 -1.69
CA MET A 136 3.04 12.52 -3.09
C MET A 136 4.08 13.54 -3.57
N GLU A 137 3.90 14.81 -3.21
CA GLU A 137 4.87 15.87 -3.52
C GLU A 137 6.18 15.64 -2.76
N GLY A 138 6.10 15.27 -1.48
CA GLY A 138 7.27 14.85 -0.71
C GLY A 138 8.02 13.70 -1.38
N ALA A 139 7.31 12.69 -1.91
CA ALA A 139 7.89 11.56 -2.61
C ALA A 139 8.54 11.96 -3.95
N ARG A 140 7.99 12.97 -4.64
CA ARG A 140 8.59 13.54 -5.86
C ARG A 140 9.91 14.25 -5.56
N ILE A 141 9.95 15.02 -4.48
CA ILE A 141 11.13 15.75 -4.01
C ILE A 141 12.19 14.81 -3.42
N ASN A 142 11.76 13.69 -2.83
CA ASN A 142 12.62 12.70 -2.19
C ASN A 142 12.57 11.36 -2.94
N PRO A 143 13.12 11.28 -4.18
CA PRO A 143 12.94 10.12 -5.05
C PRO A 143 13.56 8.84 -4.48
N GLU A 144 14.54 8.93 -3.58
CA GLU A 144 15.17 7.78 -2.92
C GLU A 144 14.41 7.28 -1.68
N SER A 145 13.35 7.98 -1.25
CA SER A 145 12.57 7.57 -0.09
C SER A 145 11.71 6.35 -0.39
N TRP A 146 11.90 5.26 0.35
CA TRP A 146 10.96 4.15 0.40
C TRP A 146 9.80 4.41 1.38
N ARG A 147 10.01 5.28 2.37
CA ARG A 147 9.04 5.58 3.45
C ARG A 147 7.84 6.37 2.95
N LEU A 148 8.05 7.39 2.11
CA LEU A 148 6.97 8.22 1.58
C LEU A 148 6.00 7.45 0.67
N PRO A 149 6.47 6.62 -0.29
CA PRO A 149 5.58 5.70 -1.00
C PRO A 149 4.80 4.77 -0.08
N LEU A 150 5.44 4.22 0.97
CA LEU A 150 4.75 3.36 1.92
C LEU A 150 3.67 4.13 2.73
N LEU A 151 3.94 5.38 3.11
CA LEU A 151 2.99 6.24 3.80
C LEU A 151 1.76 6.52 2.92
N ILE A 152 1.97 6.87 1.65
CA ILE A 152 0.88 7.10 0.70
C ILE A 152 0.05 5.83 0.54
N ALA A 153 0.69 4.68 0.37
CA ALA A 153 0.00 3.40 0.31
C ALA A 153 -0.79 3.10 1.59
N HIS A 154 -0.25 3.44 2.76
CA HIS A 154 -0.95 3.27 4.03
C HIS A 154 -2.21 4.14 4.11
N PHE A 155 -2.16 5.39 3.68
CA PHE A 155 -3.34 6.25 3.61
C PHE A 155 -4.41 5.67 2.69
N LEU A 156 -4.01 5.17 1.52
CA LEU A 156 -4.93 4.57 0.56
C LEU A 156 -5.52 3.23 1.07
N ASP A 157 -4.72 2.37 1.68
CA ASP A 157 -5.18 1.07 2.21
C ASP A 157 -6.09 1.23 3.43
N HIS A 158 -5.72 2.11 4.37
CA HIS A 158 -6.40 2.19 5.66
C HIS A 158 -7.37 3.35 5.75
N LYS A 159 -6.96 4.58 5.37
CA LYS A 159 -7.82 5.75 5.55
C LYS A 159 -8.91 5.79 4.47
N CYS A 160 -8.62 5.41 3.23
CA CYS A 160 -9.65 5.42 2.19
C CYS A 160 -10.65 4.27 2.31
N ASP A 161 -10.27 3.15 2.95
CA ASP A 161 -11.15 1.97 3.10
C ASP A 161 -12.24 2.14 4.19
N VAL A 162 -12.07 3.05 5.16
CA VAL A 162 -13.01 3.13 6.29
C VAL A 162 -14.43 3.56 5.91
N GLN A 163 -14.62 4.22 4.77
CA GLN A 163 -15.91 4.76 4.36
C GLN A 163 -16.08 4.75 2.84
N GLU A 164 -17.30 4.42 2.39
CA GLU A 164 -17.66 4.38 0.97
C GLU A 164 -17.38 5.71 0.24
N LEU A 165 -17.64 6.84 0.90
CA LEU A 165 -17.34 8.16 0.33
C LEU A 165 -15.84 8.30 0.03
N PHE A 166 -14.96 7.84 0.90
CA PHE A 166 -13.51 7.98 0.71
C PHE A 166 -13.00 7.04 -0.37
N ARG A 167 -13.53 5.81 -0.46
CA ARG A 167 -13.23 4.89 -1.57
C ARG A 167 -13.58 5.51 -2.91
N SER A 168 -14.81 6.00 -3.03
CA SER A 168 -15.32 6.64 -4.24
C SER A 168 -14.50 7.86 -4.64
N ARG A 169 -14.20 8.75 -3.68
CA ARG A 169 -13.40 9.94 -3.95
C ARG A 169 -11.92 9.64 -4.24
N ALA A 170 -11.33 8.64 -3.60
CA ALA A 170 -9.96 8.22 -3.93
C ALA A 170 -9.85 7.69 -5.35
N LYS A 171 -10.84 6.90 -5.79
CA LYS A 171 -10.96 6.44 -7.19
C LYS A 171 -11.10 7.62 -8.15
N GLU A 172 -11.95 8.60 -7.84
CA GLU A 172 -12.15 9.80 -8.67
C GLU A 172 -10.88 10.67 -8.77
N VAL A 173 -10.29 11.02 -7.63
CA VAL A 173 -9.21 12.02 -7.53
C VAL A 173 -7.86 11.43 -7.91
N PHE A 174 -7.52 10.25 -7.40
CA PHE A 174 -6.19 9.65 -7.55
C PHE A 174 -6.18 8.51 -8.58
N GLY A 175 -7.33 7.86 -8.78
CA GLY A 175 -7.47 6.71 -9.69
C GLY A 175 -7.96 7.06 -11.09
N GLU A 176 -8.16 8.36 -11.39
CA GLU A 176 -8.75 8.85 -12.65
C GLU A 176 -10.12 8.21 -12.97
N GLY A 177 -10.88 7.85 -11.93
CA GLY A 177 -12.15 7.14 -12.04
C GLY A 177 -12.04 5.66 -12.40
N ARG A 178 -10.82 5.13 -12.57
CA ARG A 178 -10.58 3.74 -13.00
C ARG A 178 -9.97 2.90 -11.89
N LYS A 179 -8.83 3.31 -11.34
CA LYS A 179 -8.10 2.53 -10.35
C LYS A 179 -8.69 2.66 -8.97
N SER A 180 -8.85 1.55 -8.28
CA SER A 180 -9.32 1.57 -6.90
C SER A 180 -8.25 2.06 -5.93
N HIS A 181 -8.64 2.40 -4.70
CA HIS A 181 -7.68 2.82 -3.68
C HIS A 181 -6.70 1.69 -3.31
N PHE A 182 -7.11 0.41 -3.38
CA PHE A 182 -6.20 -0.72 -3.17
C PHE A 182 -5.23 -0.90 -4.34
N GLU A 183 -5.67 -0.70 -5.58
CA GLU A 183 -4.77 -0.75 -6.73
C GLU A 183 -3.72 0.37 -6.66
N LEU A 184 -4.14 1.58 -6.30
CA LEU A 184 -3.24 2.70 -6.06
C LEU A 184 -2.28 2.41 -4.91
N ALA A 185 -2.76 1.85 -3.80
CA ALA A 185 -1.92 1.44 -2.69
C ALA A 185 -0.88 0.39 -3.11
N ALA A 186 -1.26 -0.57 -3.95
CA ALA A 186 -0.34 -1.54 -4.52
C ALA A 186 0.78 -0.85 -5.31
N GLU A 187 0.45 0.09 -6.20
CA GLU A 187 1.44 0.86 -6.97
C GLU A 187 2.45 1.58 -6.09
N TRP A 188 1.98 2.22 -5.02
CA TRP A 188 2.84 2.93 -4.09
C TRP A 188 3.72 1.99 -3.26
N LYS A 189 3.23 0.80 -2.89
CA LYS A 189 4.07 -0.24 -2.26
C LYS A 189 5.09 -0.83 -3.22
N GLU A 190 4.73 -1.04 -4.49
CA GLU A 190 5.66 -1.49 -5.53
C GLU A 190 6.81 -0.50 -5.72
N ARG A 191 6.50 0.80 -5.74
CA ARG A 191 7.49 1.88 -5.73
C ARG A 191 8.38 1.80 -4.49
N ALA A 192 7.80 1.57 -3.30
CA ALA A 192 8.60 1.38 -2.09
C ALA A 192 9.56 0.18 -2.24
N ILE A 193 9.07 -0.94 -2.78
CA ILE A 193 9.83 -2.19 -2.97
C ILE A 193 11.01 -2.05 -3.92
N ALA A 194 10.89 -1.20 -4.94
CA ALA A 194 11.99 -0.93 -5.86
C ALA A 194 13.19 -0.21 -5.21
N ARG A 195 13.09 0.22 -3.94
CA ARG A 195 14.10 1.03 -3.24
C ARG A 195 14.79 0.28 -2.10
N PRO A 196 16.06 0.58 -1.77
CA PRO A 196 16.75 -0.06 -0.65
C PRO A 196 16.19 0.37 0.72
N GLY A 197 15.70 -0.57 1.53
CA GLY A 197 15.35 -0.33 2.95
C GLY A 197 14.15 -1.14 3.46
N HIS A 198 14.25 -1.72 4.67
CA HIS A 198 13.21 -2.43 5.47
C HIS A 198 11.96 -2.95 4.71
N MET A 199 12.21 -3.82 3.73
CA MET A 199 11.28 -4.37 2.74
C MET A 199 10.29 -5.41 3.29
N ALA A 200 10.55 -5.95 4.48
CA ALA A 200 9.85 -7.09 5.06
C ALA A 200 8.36 -6.87 5.24
N ALA A 201 8.05 -5.82 6.00
CA ALA A 201 6.69 -5.47 6.35
C ALA A 201 5.91 -4.99 5.12
N VAL A 202 6.58 -4.32 4.18
CA VAL A 202 5.97 -3.85 2.93
C VAL A 202 5.54 -5.02 2.07
N CYS A 203 6.43 -5.99 1.84
CA CYS A 203 6.09 -7.21 1.08
C CYS A 203 4.96 -7.97 1.78
N GLY A 204 5.07 -8.19 3.10
CA GLY A 204 4.03 -8.87 3.86
C GLY A 204 2.65 -8.23 3.66
N THR A 205 2.52 -6.92 3.89
CA THR A 205 1.24 -6.21 3.72
C THR A 205 0.77 -6.17 2.26
N LEU A 206 1.68 -6.02 1.28
CA LEU A 206 1.34 -5.98 -0.14
C LEU A 206 0.71 -7.31 -0.61
N PHE A 207 1.35 -8.45 -0.32
CA PHE A 207 0.90 -9.75 -0.81
C PHE A 207 -0.20 -10.37 0.05
N GLN A 208 -0.20 -10.12 1.36
CA GLN A 208 -1.22 -10.68 2.26
C GLN A 208 -2.53 -9.90 2.21
N TYR A 209 -2.46 -8.59 1.97
CA TYR A 209 -3.60 -7.70 2.13
C TYR A 209 -3.93 -6.90 0.87
N THR A 210 -3.02 -6.04 0.40
CA THR A 210 -3.32 -5.04 -0.64
C THR A 210 -3.63 -5.65 -2.01
N TYR A 211 -2.77 -6.52 -2.53
CA TYR A 211 -3.03 -7.18 -3.82
C TYR A 211 -4.36 -7.94 -3.81
N PRO A 212 -4.66 -8.80 -2.83
CA PRO A 212 -5.93 -9.50 -2.85
C PRO A 212 -7.14 -8.58 -2.71
N MET A 213 -7.04 -7.48 -1.96
CA MET A 213 -8.14 -6.51 -1.90
C MET A 213 -8.36 -5.82 -3.24
N ALA A 214 -7.28 -5.37 -3.91
CA ALA A 214 -7.37 -4.79 -5.25
C ALA A 214 -7.95 -5.79 -6.27
N MET A 215 -7.53 -7.05 -6.17
CA MET A 215 -8.02 -8.14 -7.01
C MET A 215 -9.50 -8.44 -6.76
N ALA A 216 -9.93 -8.48 -5.50
CA ALA A 216 -11.32 -8.70 -5.12
C ALA A 216 -12.24 -7.56 -5.58
N GLU A 217 -11.75 -6.31 -5.54
CA GLU A 217 -12.50 -5.18 -6.10
C GLU A 217 -12.59 -5.24 -7.62
N ALA A 218 -11.49 -5.54 -8.32
CA ALA A 218 -11.52 -5.73 -9.77
C ALA A 218 -12.52 -6.83 -10.17
N LEU A 219 -12.55 -7.94 -9.44
CA LEU A 219 -13.56 -9.00 -9.58
C LEU A 219 -14.99 -8.51 -9.38
N TYR A 220 -15.22 -7.74 -8.31
CA TYR A 220 -16.51 -7.20 -7.97
C TYR A 220 -17.05 -6.29 -9.08
N GLU A 221 -16.19 -5.41 -9.60
CA GLU A 221 -16.48 -4.48 -10.69
C GLU A 221 -16.52 -5.14 -12.07
N GLY A 222 -16.06 -6.39 -12.20
CA GLY A 222 -15.97 -7.11 -13.47
C GLY A 222 -14.82 -6.64 -14.37
N ASP A 223 -13.80 -5.99 -13.80
CA ASP A 223 -12.58 -5.60 -14.50
C ASP A 223 -11.58 -6.76 -14.59
N GLU A 224 -11.85 -7.67 -15.53
CA GLU A 224 -10.99 -8.83 -15.80
C GLU A 224 -9.57 -8.42 -16.21
N ALA A 225 -9.43 -7.29 -16.92
CA ALA A 225 -8.13 -6.80 -17.38
C ALA A 225 -7.28 -6.26 -16.22
N GLY A 226 -7.88 -5.44 -15.34
CA GLY A 226 -7.22 -4.92 -14.13
C GLY A 226 -6.79 -6.03 -13.18
N TYR A 227 -7.63 -7.06 -13.00
CA TYR A 227 -7.23 -8.23 -12.21
C TYR A 227 -6.00 -8.94 -12.79
N LEU A 228 -6.02 -9.27 -14.08
CA LEU A 228 -4.89 -9.98 -14.71
C LEU A 228 -3.61 -9.15 -14.65
N ASP A 229 -3.71 -7.83 -14.77
CA ASP A 229 -2.59 -6.92 -14.56
C ASP A 229 -2.06 -6.97 -13.12
N LEU A 230 -2.94 -6.94 -12.11
CA LEU A 230 -2.56 -7.09 -10.70
C LEU A 230 -1.87 -8.43 -10.43
N VAL A 231 -2.33 -9.53 -11.03
CA VAL A 231 -1.66 -10.83 -10.94
C VAL A 231 -0.27 -10.76 -11.55
N ARG A 232 -0.15 -10.23 -12.77
CA ARG A 232 1.13 -10.06 -13.46
C ARG A 232 2.10 -9.19 -12.65
N ARG A 233 1.64 -8.06 -12.08
CA ARG A 233 2.44 -7.17 -11.23
C ARG A 233 2.88 -7.85 -9.95
N ALA A 234 1.97 -8.53 -9.25
CA ALA A 234 2.33 -9.38 -8.10
C ALA A 234 3.36 -10.45 -8.50
N LYS A 235 3.30 -10.91 -9.76
CA LYS A 235 4.28 -11.82 -10.35
C LYS A 235 5.68 -11.22 -10.52
N GLU A 236 5.75 -10.02 -11.04
CA GLU A 236 7.02 -9.33 -11.27
C GLU A 236 7.64 -8.87 -9.96
N VAL A 237 6.83 -8.30 -9.08
CA VAL A 237 7.29 -7.68 -7.81
C VAL A 237 7.83 -8.73 -6.85
N PHE A 238 7.18 -9.90 -6.72
CA PHE A 238 7.74 -10.95 -5.87
C PHE A 238 8.97 -11.64 -6.47
N ALA A 239 9.07 -11.74 -7.79
CA ALA A 239 10.31 -12.23 -8.43
C ALA A 239 11.47 -11.25 -8.19
N HIS A 240 11.20 -9.94 -8.35
CA HIS A 240 12.15 -8.88 -8.06
C HIS A 240 12.58 -8.89 -6.59
N ALA A 241 11.62 -8.87 -5.65
CA ALA A 241 11.90 -8.89 -4.21
C ALA A 241 12.74 -10.11 -3.80
N ARG A 242 12.47 -11.29 -4.38
CA ARG A 242 13.26 -12.51 -4.16
C ARG A 242 14.70 -12.36 -4.68
N SER A 243 14.89 -11.74 -5.84
CA SER A 243 16.21 -11.58 -6.47
C SER A 243 17.06 -10.48 -5.82
N ALA A 244 16.42 -9.38 -5.39
CA ALA A 244 17.10 -8.20 -4.85
C ALA A 244 17.49 -8.37 -3.37
N HIS A 245 16.84 -9.28 -2.64
CA HIS A 245 17.03 -9.42 -1.19
C HIS A 245 17.31 -10.86 -0.73
N PRO A 246 18.40 -11.51 -1.20
CA PRO A 246 18.72 -12.89 -0.87
C PRO A 246 19.40 -13.02 0.51
N VAL A 247 18.62 -12.97 1.60
CA VAL A 247 19.00 -13.34 2.99
C VAL A 247 19.39 -12.16 3.92
N GLN A 248 18.61 -11.95 5.00
CA GLN A 248 19.10 -11.93 6.41
C GLN A 248 18.01 -11.68 7.48
N SER A 249 16.80 -11.19 7.14
CA SER A 249 15.74 -10.98 8.16
C SER A 249 14.32 -11.38 7.74
N LEU A 250 14.09 -11.69 6.46
CA LEU A 250 12.89 -12.34 5.98
C LEU A 250 13.25 -13.73 5.50
N ASP A 251 12.63 -14.73 6.10
CA ASP A 251 12.48 -15.99 5.41
C ASP A 251 11.31 -15.77 4.45
N LEU A 252 11.57 -15.16 3.27
CA LEU A 252 10.53 -14.79 2.29
C LEU A 252 9.64 -15.99 1.93
N ASP A 253 10.18 -17.20 2.03
CA ASP A 253 9.47 -18.46 1.79
C ASP A 253 8.55 -18.83 2.98
N ARG A 254 8.86 -18.39 4.20
CA ARG A 254 8.08 -18.61 5.44
C ARG A 254 7.10 -17.47 5.77
N ASP A 255 7.47 -16.22 5.49
CA ASP A 255 6.82 -15.02 6.00
C ASP A 255 5.87 -14.36 4.97
N LEU A 256 5.99 -14.70 3.68
CA LEU A 256 4.98 -14.38 2.66
C LEU A 256 4.17 -15.64 2.36
N PRO A 257 2.83 -15.59 2.43
CA PRO A 257 2.05 -16.62 1.78
C PRO A 257 2.37 -16.53 0.29
N ALA A 258 3.09 -17.52 -0.21
CA ALA A 258 3.40 -17.63 -1.61
C ALA A 258 2.09 -17.55 -2.42
N ARG A 259 2.14 -17.04 -3.65
CA ARG A 259 0.97 -16.64 -4.44
C ARG A 259 -0.16 -17.68 -4.46
N GLY A 260 0.18 -18.96 -4.57
CA GLY A 260 -0.76 -20.08 -4.48
C GLY A 260 -1.47 -20.23 -3.13
N GLN A 261 -0.85 -19.84 -2.01
CA GLN A 261 -1.48 -19.81 -0.68
C GLN A 261 -2.50 -18.68 -0.53
N VAL A 262 -2.22 -17.52 -1.12
CA VAL A 262 -3.16 -16.38 -1.17
C VAL A 262 -4.36 -16.75 -2.03
N LEU A 263 -4.12 -17.31 -3.21
CA LEU A 263 -5.16 -17.82 -4.11
C LEU A 263 -5.98 -18.93 -3.49
N ALA A 264 -5.36 -19.93 -2.85
CA ALA A 264 -6.07 -21.02 -2.21
C ALA A 264 -6.94 -20.55 -1.03
N ARG A 265 -6.35 -19.81 -0.09
CA ARG A 265 -7.03 -19.40 1.15
C ARG A 265 -8.05 -18.29 0.90
N ARG A 266 -7.63 -17.25 0.19
CA ARG A 266 -8.45 -16.07 -0.05
C ARG A 266 -9.37 -16.27 -1.23
N GLY A 267 -8.96 -17.01 -2.25
CA GLY A 267 -9.83 -17.34 -3.37
C GLY A 267 -10.98 -18.30 -3.02
N THR A 268 -10.74 -19.25 -2.12
CA THR A 268 -11.85 -20.05 -1.53
C THR A 268 -12.80 -19.13 -0.75
N GLN A 269 -12.26 -18.23 0.08
CA GLN A 269 -13.07 -17.27 0.84
C GLN A 269 -13.84 -16.31 -0.09
N GLU A 270 -13.25 -15.87 -1.19
CA GLU A 270 -13.87 -15.03 -2.22
C GLU A 270 -14.99 -15.78 -2.94
N LEU A 271 -14.80 -17.05 -3.32
CA LEU A 271 -15.85 -17.87 -3.93
C LEU A 271 -17.02 -18.12 -2.97
N LEU A 272 -16.72 -18.43 -1.70
CA LEU A 272 -17.75 -18.63 -0.68
C LEU A 272 -18.51 -17.33 -0.41
N SER A 273 -17.79 -16.20 -0.37
CA SER A 273 -18.37 -14.86 -0.19
C SER A 273 -19.19 -14.46 -1.41
N ALA A 274 -18.71 -14.71 -2.63
CA ALA A 274 -19.42 -14.47 -3.88
C ALA A 274 -20.69 -15.31 -3.95
N HIS A 275 -20.63 -16.59 -3.54
CA HIS A 275 -21.80 -17.46 -3.47
C HIS A 275 -22.86 -16.94 -2.50
N ALA A 276 -22.45 -16.50 -1.31
CA ALA A 276 -23.35 -15.93 -0.30
C ALA A 276 -23.93 -14.57 -0.73
N MET A 277 -23.12 -13.76 -1.43
CA MET A 277 -23.50 -12.42 -1.89
C MET A 277 -24.27 -12.41 -3.21
N GLU A 278 -24.30 -13.51 -3.96
CA GLU A 278 -24.95 -13.60 -5.28
C GLU A 278 -26.45 -13.21 -5.25
N THR A 279 -27.12 -13.35 -4.10
CA THR A 279 -28.50 -12.89 -3.91
C THR A 279 -28.62 -11.36 -3.83
N TYR A 280 -27.57 -10.68 -3.37
CA TYR A 280 -27.48 -9.23 -3.25
C TYR A 280 -26.82 -8.58 -4.48
N VAL A 281 -25.87 -9.29 -5.10
CA VAL A 281 -25.11 -8.84 -6.27
C VAL A 281 -25.13 -9.93 -7.35
N PRO A 282 -26.15 -9.93 -8.22
CA PRO A 282 -26.30 -10.94 -9.25
C PRO A 282 -25.09 -11.02 -10.19
N GLY A 283 -24.67 -12.24 -10.51
CA GLY A 283 -23.56 -12.54 -11.41
C GLY A 283 -22.17 -12.43 -10.78
N LEU A 284 -22.03 -12.08 -9.49
CA LEU A 284 -20.74 -12.00 -8.81
C LEU A 284 -20.06 -13.37 -8.74
N PHE A 285 -20.85 -14.42 -8.50
CA PHE A 285 -20.42 -15.80 -8.45
C PHE A 285 -19.90 -16.30 -9.81
N GLU A 286 -20.62 -15.99 -10.90
CA GLU A 286 -20.18 -16.34 -12.25
C GLU A 286 -18.95 -15.55 -12.68
N ARG A 287 -18.83 -14.26 -12.28
CA ARG A 287 -17.61 -13.47 -12.50
C ARG A 287 -16.41 -14.09 -11.78
N ALA A 288 -16.57 -14.48 -10.52
CA ALA A 288 -15.52 -15.16 -9.75
C ALA A 288 -15.15 -16.53 -10.35
N ARG A 289 -16.12 -17.31 -10.84
CA ARG A 289 -15.85 -18.58 -11.54
C ARG A 289 -15.07 -18.38 -12.83
N ARG A 290 -15.55 -17.51 -13.72
CA ARG A 290 -14.91 -17.21 -15.02
C ARG A 290 -13.47 -16.75 -14.84
N PHE A 291 -13.22 -16.02 -13.78
CA PHE A 291 -11.88 -15.62 -13.38
C PHE A 291 -10.95 -16.80 -13.08
N TYR A 292 -11.38 -17.79 -12.27
CA TYR A 292 -10.52 -18.92 -11.93
C TYR A 292 -10.26 -19.78 -13.17
N GLU A 293 -11.19 -19.82 -14.12
CA GLU A 293 -10.98 -20.45 -15.43
C GLU A 293 -9.88 -19.74 -16.24
N LEU A 294 -9.90 -18.41 -16.29
CA LEU A 294 -8.89 -17.60 -16.98
C LEU A 294 -7.52 -17.72 -16.30
N ALA A 295 -7.47 -17.64 -14.97
CA ALA A 295 -6.25 -17.80 -14.19
C ALA A 295 -5.61 -19.19 -14.39
N ALA A 296 -6.43 -20.25 -14.30
CA ALA A 296 -5.99 -21.62 -14.58
C ALA A 296 -5.42 -21.77 -15.99
N ALA A 297 -6.09 -21.21 -17.00
CA ALA A 297 -5.63 -21.26 -18.38
C ALA A 297 -4.29 -20.52 -18.57
N ALA A 298 -4.14 -19.33 -18.00
CA ALA A 298 -2.92 -18.54 -18.07
C ALA A 298 -1.73 -19.27 -17.42
N TRP A 299 -1.91 -19.81 -16.22
CA TRP A 299 -0.82 -20.50 -15.50
C TRP A 299 -0.49 -21.87 -16.08
N ARG A 300 -1.46 -22.56 -16.69
CA ARG A 300 -1.18 -23.74 -17.52
C ARG A 300 -0.24 -23.40 -18.67
N ALA A 301 -0.54 -22.33 -19.41
CA ALA A 301 0.29 -21.90 -20.54
C ALA A 301 1.72 -21.54 -20.08
N GLU A 302 1.84 -20.85 -18.95
CA GLU A 302 3.12 -20.49 -18.34
C GLU A 302 3.91 -21.73 -17.87
N GLY A 303 3.23 -22.66 -17.18
CA GLY A 303 3.80 -23.93 -16.75
C GLY A 303 4.25 -24.82 -17.91
N ALA A 304 3.60 -24.71 -19.07
CA ALA A 304 3.98 -25.39 -20.31
C ALA A 304 5.14 -24.68 -21.05
N ALA A 305 5.28 -23.37 -20.92
CA ALA A 305 6.33 -22.59 -21.59
C ALA A 305 7.73 -22.84 -21.01
N ALA A 306 7.83 -23.18 -19.71
CA ALA A 306 9.10 -23.45 -19.04
C ALA A 306 9.03 -24.68 -18.13
N PRO A 307 8.81 -25.90 -18.68
CA PRO A 307 8.38 -27.04 -17.90
C PRO A 307 9.38 -27.47 -16.81
N ASP A 308 10.67 -27.33 -17.11
CA ASP A 308 11.78 -27.74 -16.25
C ASP A 308 12.29 -26.62 -15.32
N SER A 309 11.78 -25.40 -15.47
CA SER A 309 12.12 -24.31 -14.55
C SER A 309 11.34 -24.42 -13.25
N ARG A 310 11.90 -23.83 -12.19
CA ARG A 310 11.21 -23.69 -10.90
C ARG A 310 9.91 -22.90 -11.09
N GLU A 311 9.97 -21.84 -11.88
CA GLU A 311 8.85 -20.97 -12.21
C GLU A 311 7.74 -21.74 -12.94
N GLY A 312 8.06 -22.60 -13.90
CA GLY A 312 7.06 -23.41 -14.60
C GLY A 312 6.48 -24.52 -13.73
N ARG A 313 7.25 -25.12 -12.82
CA ARG A 313 6.71 -26.04 -11.79
C ARG A 313 5.74 -25.33 -10.85
N VAL A 314 6.09 -24.14 -10.37
CA VAL A 314 5.22 -23.29 -9.54
C VAL A 314 3.94 -22.91 -10.30
N ALA A 315 4.05 -22.48 -11.56
CA ALA A 315 2.90 -22.12 -12.38
C ALA A 315 1.93 -23.29 -12.62
N ARG A 316 2.43 -24.53 -12.78
CA ARG A 316 1.55 -25.72 -12.87
C ARG A 316 0.76 -25.96 -11.58
N LEU A 317 1.42 -25.85 -10.43
CA LEU A 317 0.76 -26.01 -9.14
C LEU A 317 -0.27 -24.90 -8.88
N GLU A 318 0.01 -23.66 -9.33
CA GLU A 318 -0.95 -22.55 -9.29
C GLU A 318 -2.15 -22.82 -10.21
N ALA A 319 -1.91 -23.36 -11.41
CA ALA A 319 -2.98 -23.73 -12.33
C ALA A 319 -3.89 -24.81 -11.74
N GLU A 320 -3.31 -25.85 -11.12
CA GLU A 320 -4.05 -26.90 -10.42
C GLU A 320 -4.86 -26.33 -9.24
N ALA A 321 -4.34 -25.33 -8.52
CA ALA A 321 -5.07 -24.64 -7.45
C ALA A 321 -6.26 -23.82 -8.00
N ALA A 322 -6.08 -23.09 -9.10
CA ALA A 322 -7.19 -22.38 -9.74
C ALA A 322 -8.25 -23.33 -10.30
N GLU A 323 -7.86 -24.46 -10.89
CA GLU A 323 -8.80 -25.49 -11.33
C GLU A 323 -9.61 -26.08 -10.18
N ALA A 324 -8.99 -26.30 -9.02
CA ALA A 324 -9.70 -26.72 -7.82
C ALA A 324 -10.73 -25.66 -7.41
N LEU A 325 -10.41 -24.36 -7.50
CA LEU A 325 -11.36 -23.27 -7.24
C LEU A 325 -12.50 -23.22 -8.25
N VAL A 326 -12.23 -23.48 -9.54
CA VAL A 326 -13.29 -23.65 -10.55
C VAL A 326 -14.22 -24.80 -10.16
N ARG A 327 -13.68 -25.96 -9.79
CA ARG A 327 -14.48 -27.11 -9.38
C ARG A 327 -15.30 -26.85 -8.12
N VAL A 328 -14.71 -26.18 -7.12
CA VAL A 328 -15.44 -25.70 -5.93
C VAL A 328 -16.60 -24.79 -6.32
N SER A 329 -16.39 -23.87 -7.27
CA SER A 329 -17.46 -23.00 -7.76
C SER A 329 -18.55 -23.78 -8.52
N GLU A 330 -18.23 -24.82 -9.29
CA GLU A 330 -19.24 -25.65 -9.95
C GLU A 330 -20.13 -26.35 -8.93
N LEU A 331 -19.52 -26.95 -7.90
CA LEU A 331 -20.22 -27.64 -6.81
C LEU A 331 -21.11 -26.69 -6.01
N LEU A 332 -20.63 -25.49 -5.69
CA LEU A 332 -21.43 -24.46 -5.02
C LEU A 332 -22.58 -23.98 -5.93
N GLY A 333 -22.35 -23.82 -7.23
CA GLY A 333 -23.38 -23.47 -8.20
C GLY A 333 -24.48 -24.54 -8.31
N GLU A 334 -24.09 -25.83 -8.30
CA GLU A 334 -25.02 -26.96 -8.22
C GLU A 334 -25.83 -26.96 -6.93
N ALA A 335 -25.16 -26.75 -5.78
CA ALA A 335 -25.84 -26.65 -4.48
C ALA A 335 -26.93 -25.57 -4.49
N ARG A 336 -26.64 -24.40 -5.08
CA ARG A 336 -27.61 -23.30 -5.22
C ARG A 336 -28.82 -23.69 -6.06
N ARG A 337 -28.59 -24.33 -7.21
CA ARG A 337 -29.67 -24.82 -8.09
C ARG A 337 -30.54 -25.86 -7.38
N LEU A 338 -29.93 -26.74 -6.59
CA LEU A 338 -30.64 -27.76 -5.83
C LEU A 338 -31.44 -27.15 -4.67
N ARG A 339 -30.98 -26.07 -4.01
CA ARG A 339 -31.77 -25.34 -3.00
C ARG A 339 -32.96 -24.58 -3.58
N ALA A 340 -32.90 -24.16 -4.84
CA ALA A 340 -34.03 -23.53 -5.53
C ALA A 340 -35.18 -24.52 -5.86
N ILE A 341 -34.93 -25.82 -5.68
CA ILE A 341 -35.88 -26.93 -5.80
C ILE A 341 -36.05 -27.50 -4.37
N PRO A 342 -37.18 -28.10 -3.98
CA PRO A 342 -37.33 -28.67 -2.63
C PRO A 342 -36.54 -30.01 -2.48
N ASP A 343 -35.23 -30.00 -2.73
CA ASP A 343 -34.29 -31.10 -2.46
C ASP A 343 -33.14 -30.62 -1.55
N PRO A 344 -33.38 -30.54 -0.23
CA PRO A 344 -32.39 -30.09 0.74
C PRO A 344 -31.22 -31.10 0.94
N ILE A 345 -31.41 -32.38 0.60
CA ILE A 345 -30.38 -33.41 0.77
C ILE A 345 -29.32 -33.29 -0.31
N GLY A 346 -29.72 -33.10 -1.57
CA GLY A 346 -28.80 -32.90 -2.69
C GLY A 346 -27.93 -31.64 -2.53
N ALA A 347 -28.52 -30.54 -2.04
CA ALA A 347 -27.78 -29.31 -1.77
C ALA A 347 -26.71 -29.49 -0.68
N GLY A 348 -27.03 -30.19 0.41
CA GLY A 348 -26.08 -30.49 1.49
C GLY A 348 -24.90 -31.34 1.02
N ALA A 349 -25.16 -32.34 0.17
CA ALA A 349 -24.12 -33.19 -0.40
C ALA A 349 -23.12 -32.41 -1.27
N ARG A 350 -23.60 -31.47 -2.09
CA ARG A 350 -22.72 -30.64 -2.94
C ARG A 350 -21.87 -29.64 -2.16
N VAL A 351 -22.41 -29.07 -1.07
CA VAL A 351 -21.61 -28.23 -0.15
C VAL A 351 -20.55 -29.07 0.56
N ALA A 352 -20.88 -30.29 0.97
CA ALA A 352 -19.92 -31.21 1.59
C ALA A 352 -18.82 -31.64 0.59
N GLU A 353 -19.17 -31.90 -0.67
CA GLU A 353 -18.20 -32.22 -1.73
C GLU A 353 -17.31 -31.01 -2.04
N ALA A 354 -17.87 -29.79 -2.06
CA ALA A 354 -17.07 -28.57 -2.21
C ALA A 354 -16.07 -28.39 -1.05
N ARG A 355 -16.50 -28.71 0.18
CA ARG A 355 -15.62 -28.72 1.36
C ARG A 355 -14.52 -29.77 1.25
N GLU A 356 -14.86 -30.99 0.83
CA GLU A 356 -13.89 -32.05 0.63
C GLU A 356 -12.89 -31.69 -0.48
N GLU A 357 -13.33 -31.06 -1.57
CA GLU A 357 -12.44 -30.59 -2.64
C GLU A 357 -11.45 -29.54 -2.13
N VAL A 358 -11.90 -28.61 -1.28
CA VAL A 358 -11.04 -27.62 -0.61
C VAL A 358 -10.05 -28.33 0.32
N GLU A 359 -10.55 -29.16 1.24
CA GLU A 359 -9.71 -29.81 2.25
C GLU A 359 -8.71 -30.81 1.62
N SER A 360 -9.14 -31.58 0.62
CA SER A 360 -8.32 -32.61 -0.03
C SER A 360 -7.34 -32.04 -1.07
N ARG A 361 -7.73 -31.10 -1.95
CA ARG A 361 -6.79 -30.62 -2.98
C ARG A 361 -5.84 -29.57 -2.44
N PHE A 362 -6.26 -28.67 -1.55
CA PHE A 362 -5.36 -27.61 -1.08
C PHE A 362 -4.28 -28.12 -0.13
N LEU A 363 -4.59 -29.07 0.77
CA LEU A 363 -3.57 -29.68 1.64
C LEU A 363 -2.55 -30.50 0.82
N TYR A 364 -2.98 -31.13 -0.27
CA TYR A 364 -2.10 -31.95 -1.12
C TYR A 364 -1.29 -31.15 -2.13
N LEU A 365 -1.83 -30.04 -2.67
CA LEU A 365 -1.07 -29.11 -3.53
C LEU A 365 -0.01 -28.33 -2.72
N TRP A 366 -0.24 -28.15 -1.43
CA TRP A 366 0.68 -27.42 -0.57
C TRP A 366 2.03 -28.11 -0.37
N ILE A 367 2.07 -29.44 -0.23
CA ILE A 367 3.34 -30.17 -0.04
C ILE A 367 4.32 -30.00 -1.23
N PRO A 368 3.93 -30.25 -2.50
CA PRO A 368 4.78 -30.00 -3.65
C PRO A 368 5.05 -28.50 -3.83
N TYR A 369 4.06 -27.63 -3.59
CA TYR A 369 4.26 -26.17 -3.67
C TYR A 369 5.30 -25.68 -2.67
N ALA A 370 5.18 -26.09 -1.40
CA ALA A 370 6.12 -25.80 -0.31
C ALA A 370 7.53 -26.32 -0.58
N ARG A 371 7.67 -27.45 -1.30
CA ARG A 371 8.98 -27.98 -1.73
C ARG A 371 9.61 -27.15 -2.85
N GLU A 372 8.80 -26.62 -3.76
CA GLU A 372 9.29 -25.77 -4.84
C GLU A 372 9.59 -24.34 -4.36
N ILE A 373 8.86 -23.81 -3.38
CA ILE A 373 9.08 -22.45 -2.86
C ILE A 373 10.05 -22.40 -1.67
N GLY A 374 10.13 -23.43 -0.82
CA GLY A 374 10.97 -23.40 0.37
C GLY A 374 12.48 -23.45 0.08
N PRO A 375 13.34 -23.02 1.02
CA PRO A 375 14.77 -23.25 0.91
C PRO A 375 15.05 -24.76 0.88
N ALA A 376 16.01 -25.16 0.05
CA ALA A 376 16.37 -26.55 -0.19
C ALA A 376 16.41 -27.37 1.12
N GLY A 377 15.41 -28.24 1.31
CA GLY A 377 15.36 -29.21 2.41
C GLY A 377 14.55 -28.84 3.65
N ARG A 378 13.75 -27.76 3.69
CA ARG A 378 12.82 -27.50 4.82
C ARG A 378 11.39 -27.15 4.37
N PRO A 379 10.36 -27.93 4.74
CA PRO A 379 8.97 -27.55 4.47
C PRO A 379 8.57 -26.33 5.31
N CYS A 380 7.92 -25.34 4.69
CA CYS A 380 7.38 -24.16 5.36
C CYS A 380 6.36 -24.59 6.44
N GLN A 381 6.48 -24.13 7.69
CA GLN A 381 5.62 -24.61 8.80
C GLN A 381 4.31 -23.81 8.99
N ALA A 382 3.98 -22.87 8.10
CA ALA A 382 3.00 -21.81 8.37
C ALA A 382 1.50 -22.22 8.36
N PHE A 383 1.14 -23.49 8.10
CA PHE A 383 -0.26 -23.90 7.89
C PHE A 383 -0.91 -24.60 9.11
N GLY A 384 -0.15 -24.92 10.16
CA GLY A 384 -0.55 -25.97 11.10
C GLY A 384 -1.66 -25.67 12.12
N SER A 385 -2.05 -24.42 12.40
CA SER A 385 -2.80 -24.13 13.64
C SER A 385 -4.13 -23.39 13.54
N ARG A 386 -4.55 -22.88 12.36
CA ARG A 386 -5.81 -22.10 12.24
C ARG A 386 -6.68 -22.37 11.01
N PHE A 387 -6.30 -23.28 10.12
CA PHE A 387 -7.07 -23.54 8.88
C PHE A 387 -8.42 -24.27 9.10
N PRO A 388 -8.53 -25.28 9.99
CA PRO A 388 -9.78 -26.04 10.13
C PRO A 388 -10.94 -25.25 10.75
N GLY A 389 -10.68 -24.47 11.81
CA GLY A 389 -11.75 -23.80 12.56
C GLY A 389 -12.47 -22.67 11.79
N TYR A 390 -11.80 -22.00 10.86
CA TYR A 390 -12.38 -20.88 10.12
C TYR A 390 -13.28 -21.33 8.96
N LEU A 391 -12.94 -22.45 8.30
CA LEU A 391 -13.81 -23.08 7.33
C LEU A 391 -15.09 -23.59 8.01
N GLU A 392 -15.00 -24.12 9.23
CA GLU A 392 -16.17 -24.55 9.99
C GLU A 392 -17.17 -23.42 10.26
N ASP A 393 -16.71 -22.22 10.63
CA ASP A 393 -17.59 -21.05 10.86
C ASP A 393 -18.31 -20.59 9.57
N VAL A 394 -17.59 -20.51 8.45
CA VAL A 394 -18.16 -20.09 7.16
C VAL A 394 -19.09 -21.16 6.58
N TYR A 395 -18.74 -22.44 6.67
CA TYR A 395 -19.61 -23.54 6.24
C TYR A 395 -20.84 -23.66 7.14
N ALA A 396 -20.72 -23.42 8.45
CA ALA A 396 -21.86 -23.35 9.36
C ALA A 396 -22.81 -22.21 8.97
N GLU A 397 -22.30 -21.05 8.57
CA GLU A 397 -23.13 -19.94 8.09
C GLU A 397 -23.85 -20.25 6.76
N ILE A 398 -23.19 -20.95 5.83
CA ILE A 398 -23.77 -21.42 4.56
C ILE A 398 -24.85 -22.49 4.80
N LEU A 399 -24.66 -23.36 5.79
CA LEU A 399 -25.63 -24.41 6.15
C LEU A 399 -26.78 -23.90 7.03
N ALA A 400 -26.58 -22.82 7.78
CA ALA A 400 -27.57 -22.26 8.70
C ALA A 400 -28.56 -21.28 8.05
N ARG A 401 -28.24 -20.73 6.87
CA ARG A 401 -29.14 -19.80 6.15
C ARG A 401 -29.96 -20.54 5.09
N PRO A 402 -31.31 -20.39 5.10
CA PRO A 402 -32.20 -21.01 4.11
C PRO A 402 -31.90 -20.55 2.68
#